data_AF-A0A8J9UVG1-F1
#
_entry.id   AF-A0A8J9UVG1-F1
#
_cell.length_a   1.000
_cell.length_b   1.000
_cell.length_c   1.000
_cell.angle_alpha   90.00
_cell.angle_beta   90.00
_cell.angle_gamma   90.00
#
_symmetry.space_group_name_H-M   'P 1'
#
loop_
_entity.id
_entity.type
_entity.pdbx_description
1 polymer ?
#
loop_
_entity_poly.entity_id
_entity_poly.type
_entity_poly.pdbx_seq_one_letter_code
_entity_poly.pdbx_strand_id
1 'polypeptide(L)'
;MIWTEINGKRGSIEIVSAIYIWIMKLPEAITHVTIYSDTCSGQNRNQYIAAFLLHLVHTHKTIKVIEQKYLESGNSFMEVDSMHSAIEKEKRFTEAYSIIDWKRIMQRARSNRHNKNVTPYNVTEFLYQDMIDVKALALMIIKNKTIAEDGETVHWFENKMSMI
;
A
#
# COMPACT_ATOMS: atom_id res chain seq x y z
N MET A 1 7.18 5.20 0.62
CA MET A 1 8.06 4.96 -0.55
C MET A 1 7.74 5.99 -1.61
N ILE A 2 8.67 6.30 -2.50
CA ILE A 2 8.50 7.27 -3.59
C ILE A 2 9.18 6.73 -4.86
N TRP A 3 8.62 6.98 -6.03
CA TRP A 3 9.22 6.61 -7.31
C TRP A 3 8.92 7.67 -8.37
N THR A 4 9.68 7.64 -9.46
CA THR A 4 9.43 8.47 -10.65
C THR A 4 8.58 7.72 -11.65
N GLU A 5 7.98 8.43 -12.61
CA GLU A 5 7.18 7.83 -13.69
C GLU A 5 8.00 6.94 -14.63
N ILE A 6 9.33 7.09 -14.61
CA ILE A 6 10.26 6.20 -15.32
C ILE A 6 10.30 4.82 -14.65
N ASN A 7 10.22 4.78 -13.32
CA ASN A 7 10.30 3.55 -12.55
C ASN A 7 8.96 2.81 -12.47
N GLY A 8 7.84 3.53 -12.44
CA GLY A 8 6.53 2.89 -12.41
C GLY A 8 5.39 3.88 -12.51
N LYS A 9 4.18 3.34 -12.70
CA LYS A 9 2.96 4.11 -12.85
C LYS A 9 2.32 4.33 -11.47
N ARG A 10 0.99 4.42 -11.41
CA ARG A 10 0.22 4.63 -10.18
C ARG A 10 -0.87 3.56 -10.02
N GLY A 11 -0.55 2.32 -10.40
CA GLY A 11 -1.48 1.20 -10.39
C GLY A 11 -1.28 0.29 -9.18
N SER A 12 -2.01 -0.82 -9.18
CA SER A 12 -1.97 -1.81 -8.11
C SER A 12 -0.64 -2.56 -7.99
N ILE A 13 0.14 -2.66 -9.08
CA ILE A 13 1.44 -3.34 -9.07
C ILE A 13 2.44 -2.59 -8.19
N GLU A 14 2.48 -1.27 -8.32
CA GLU A 14 3.34 -0.42 -7.50
C GLU A 14 2.95 -0.52 -6.01
N ILE A 15 1.64 -0.53 -5.72
CA ILE A 15 1.12 -0.71 -4.36
C ILE A 15 1.48 -2.08 -3.78
N VAL A 16 1.27 -3.16 -4.54
CA VAL A 16 1.63 -4.53 -4.12
C VAL A 16 3.12 -4.62 -3.80
N SER A 17 3.97 -4.08 -4.67
CA SER A 17 5.42 -4.10 -4.47
C SER A 17 5.83 -3.32 -3.20
N ALA A 18 5.16 -2.20 -2.94
CA ALA A 18 5.36 -1.41 -1.73
C ALA A 18 4.98 -2.17 -0.47
N ILE A 19 3.83 -2.84 -0.48
CA ILE A 19 3.37 -3.68 0.63
C ILE A 19 4.33 -4.85 0.85
N TYR A 20 4.76 -5.54 -0.21
CA TYR A 20 5.70 -6.65 -0.12
C TYR A 20 7.00 -6.25 0.58
N ILE A 21 7.65 -5.19 0.11
CA ILE A 21 8.93 -4.73 0.68
C ILE A 21 8.76 -4.26 2.12
N TRP A 22 7.62 -3.65 2.45
CA TRP A 22 7.33 -3.28 3.83
C TRP A 22 7.17 -4.53 4.71
N ILE A 23 6.44 -5.55 4.25
CA ILE A 23 6.23 -6.80 4.98
C ILE A 23 7.54 -7.57 5.17
N MET A 24 8.39 -7.67 4.15
CA MET A 24 9.69 -8.33 4.26
C MET A 24 10.64 -7.68 5.29
N LYS A 25 10.37 -6.43 5.69
CA LYS A 25 11.13 -5.70 6.72
C LYS A 25 10.55 -5.83 8.12
N LEU A 26 9.40 -6.50 8.27
CA LEU A 26 8.78 -6.70 9.58
C LEU A 26 9.60 -7.71 10.41
N PRO A 27 9.68 -7.53 11.74
CA PRO A 27 10.27 -8.52 12.62
C PRO A 27 9.58 -9.88 12.51
N GLU A 28 10.35 -10.97 12.62
CA GLU A 28 9.82 -12.34 12.54
C GLU A 28 8.79 -12.67 13.64
N ALA A 29 8.75 -11.90 14.72
CA ALA A 29 7.73 -12.02 15.78
C ALA A 29 6.32 -11.62 15.33
N ILE A 30 6.18 -10.89 14.22
CA ILE A 30 4.89 -10.44 13.71
C ILE A 30 4.22 -11.58 12.94
N THR A 31 3.03 -11.95 13.40
CA THR A 31 2.19 -13.01 12.80
C THR A 31 0.88 -12.49 12.22
N HIS A 32 0.45 -11.30 12.63
CA HIS A 32 -0.81 -10.69 12.22
C HIS A 32 -0.56 -9.27 11.70
N VAL A 33 -1.10 -8.96 10.52
CA VAL A 33 -0.97 -7.65 9.89
C VAL A 33 -2.35 -7.14 9.51
N THR A 34 -2.65 -5.90 9.91
CA THR A 34 -3.86 -5.20 9.46
C THR A 34 -3.46 -4.08 8.51
N ILE A 35 -4.07 -4.07 7.33
CA ILE A 35 -3.88 -3.04 6.30
C ILE A 35 -5.16 -2.25 6.18
N TYR A 36 -5.06 -0.93 6.37
CA TYR A 36 -6.15 0.01 6.11
C TYR A 36 -5.94 0.65 4.74
N SER A 37 -6.96 0.66 3.90
CA SER A 37 -6.88 1.19 2.54
C SER A 37 -8.12 1.99 2.16
N ASP A 38 -7.94 2.96 1.26
CA ASP A 38 -9.07 3.55 0.56
C ASP A 38 -9.74 2.52 -0.38
N THR A 39 -10.88 2.90 -0.94
CA THR A 39 -11.63 2.06 -1.86
C THR A 39 -11.24 2.26 -3.33
N CYS A 40 -10.05 2.81 -3.62
CA CYS A 40 -9.61 3.08 -4.99
C CYS A 40 -9.42 1.76 -5.75
N SER A 41 -10.29 1.48 -6.72
CA SER A 41 -10.29 0.21 -7.45
C SER A 41 -9.03 0.01 -8.30
N GLY A 42 -8.49 1.09 -8.88
CA GLY A 42 -7.26 1.02 -9.69
C GLY A 42 -6.00 0.69 -8.89
N GLN A 43 -6.01 0.94 -7.58
CA GLN A 43 -4.83 0.84 -6.71
C GLN A 43 -5.00 -0.22 -5.64
N ASN A 44 -5.95 -0.02 -4.73
CA ASN A 44 -6.04 -0.76 -3.48
C ASN A 44 -7.15 -1.82 -3.46
N ARG A 45 -8.26 -1.59 -4.18
CA ARG A 45 -9.43 -2.48 -4.19
C ARG A 45 -9.58 -3.22 -5.51
N ASN A 46 -8.73 -4.21 -5.76
CA ASN A 46 -8.79 -5.06 -6.94
C ASN A 46 -8.24 -6.46 -6.69
N GLN A 47 -8.48 -7.34 -7.66
CA GLN A 47 -8.05 -8.74 -7.65
C GLN A 47 -6.54 -8.91 -7.48
N TYR A 48 -5.71 -7.96 -7.96
CA TYR A 48 -4.26 -8.10 -7.88
C TYR A 48 -3.77 -7.95 -6.43
N ILE A 49 -4.32 -6.97 -5.70
CA ILE A 49 -4.04 -6.79 -4.27
C ILE A 49 -4.53 -8.02 -3.50
N ALA A 50 -5.75 -8.48 -3.75
CA ALA A 50 -6.31 -9.65 -3.07
C ALA A 50 -5.48 -10.92 -3.32
N ALA A 51 -5.18 -11.25 -4.58
CA ALA A 51 -4.36 -12.42 -4.92
C ALA A 51 -2.97 -12.35 -4.30
N PHE A 52 -2.36 -11.16 -4.29
CA PHE A 52 -1.06 -10.93 -3.68
C PHE A 52 -1.09 -11.18 -2.16
N LEU A 53 -2.04 -10.58 -1.43
CA LEU A 53 -2.14 -10.75 0.01
C LEU A 53 -2.39 -12.22 0.37
N LEU A 54 -3.24 -12.92 -0.39
CA LEU A 54 -3.52 -14.33 -0.18
C LEU A 54 -2.26 -15.18 -0.40
N HIS A 55 -1.52 -14.92 -1.48
CA HIS A 55 -0.26 -15.60 -1.73
C HIS A 55 0.77 -15.36 -0.62
N LEU A 56 0.80 -14.14 -0.09
CA LEU A 56 1.73 -13.77 0.96
C LEU A 56 1.44 -14.52 2.27
N VAL A 57 0.18 -14.65 2.67
CA VAL A 57 -0.20 -15.47 3.84
C VAL A 57 0.30 -16.91 3.71
N HIS A 58 0.21 -17.49 2.52
CA HIS A 58 0.63 -18.87 2.27
C HIS A 58 2.15 -19.06 2.19
N THR A 59 2.88 -18.07 1.70
CA THR A 59 4.32 -18.19 1.40
C THR A 59 5.22 -17.57 2.46
N HIS A 60 4.70 -16.61 3.24
CA HIS A 60 5.47 -15.96 4.28
C HIS A 60 5.70 -16.91 5.47
N LYS A 61 6.91 -16.87 6.03
CA LYS A 61 7.31 -17.77 7.12
C LYS A 61 6.46 -17.55 8.38
N THR A 62 6.34 -16.29 8.80
CA THR A 62 5.79 -15.91 10.12
C THR A 62 4.37 -15.34 10.07
N ILE A 63 4.04 -14.52 9.08
CA ILE A 63 2.70 -13.94 8.92
C ILE A 63 1.69 -15.04 8.61
N LYS A 64 0.65 -15.13 9.44
CA LYS A 64 -0.44 -16.09 9.34
C LYS A 64 -1.78 -15.45 9.03
N VAL A 65 -1.95 -14.17 9.37
CA VAL A 65 -3.21 -13.46 9.12
C VAL A 65 -2.91 -12.09 8.54
N ILE A 66 -3.58 -11.79 7.43
CA ILE A 66 -3.63 -10.44 6.87
C ILE A 66 -5.09 -10.00 6.80
N GLU A 67 -5.41 -8.95 7.56
CA GLU A 67 -6.72 -8.30 7.51
C GLU A 67 -6.66 -7.08 6.60
N GLN A 68 -7.44 -7.07 5.52
CA GLN A 68 -7.60 -5.89 4.67
C GLN A 68 -8.91 -5.17 5.01
N LYS A 69 -8.79 -3.96 5.55
CA LYS A 69 -9.92 -3.10 5.95
C LYS A 69 -10.01 -1.92 5.00
N TYR A 70 -11.21 -1.70 4.48
CA TYR A 70 -11.53 -0.56 3.63
C TYR A 70 -12.32 0.49 4.43
N LEU A 71 -12.15 1.76 4.05
CA LEU A 71 -12.95 2.84 4.62
C LEU A 71 -14.44 2.66 4.31
N GLU A 72 -15.27 2.93 5.30
CA GLU A 72 -16.72 3.02 5.12
C GLU A 72 -17.10 4.39 4.53
N SER A 73 -18.14 4.40 3.70
CA SER A 73 -18.67 5.63 3.13
C SER A 73 -19.09 6.60 4.25
N GLY A 74 -18.56 7.83 4.23
CA GLY A 74 -18.79 8.85 5.25
C GLY A 74 -17.62 9.07 6.21
N ASN A 75 -16.64 8.15 6.27
CA ASN A 75 -15.41 8.30 7.06
C ASN A 75 -14.19 8.36 6.14
N SER A 76 -13.98 9.52 5.51
CA SER A 76 -12.90 9.73 4.54
C SER A 76 -11.56 10.14 5.16
N PHE A 77 -11.49 10.30 6.48
CA PHE A 77 -10.27 10.79 7.13
C PHE A 77 -9.30 9.64 7.43
N MET A 78 -8.16 9.62 6.75
CA MET A 78 -7.06 8.70 7.02
C MET A 78 -5.83 9.43 7.55
N GLU A 79 -4.98 8.73 8.29
CA GLU A 79 -3.68 9.24 8.71
C GLU A 79 -2.82 9.72 7.52
N VAL A 80 -2.99 9.09 6.36
CA VAL A 80 -2.28 9.45 5.12
C VAL A 80 -2.67 10.86 4.63
N ASP A 81 -3.88 11.34 4.90
CA ASP A 81 -4.31 12.69 4.51
C ASP A 81 -3.57 13.77 5.33
N SER A 82 -3.30 13.47 6.60
CA SER A 82 -2.47 14.32 7.45
C SER A 82 -1.02 14.35 6.94
N MET A 83 -0.48 13.21 6.53
CA MET A 83 0.84 13.13 5.90
C MET A 83 0.91 13.95 4.60
N HIS A 84 -0.05 13.80 3.69
CA HIS A 84 -0.11 14.55 2.44
C HIS A 84 -0.22 16.06 2.71
N SER A 85 -1.09 16.47 3.62
CA SER A 85 -1.25 17.88 4.01
C SER A 85 0.05 18.50 4.53
N ALA A 86 0.82 17.75 5.34
CA ALA A 86 2.12 18.20 5.84
C ALA A 86 3.15 18.34 4.71
N ILE A 87 3.19 17.38 3.78
CA ILE A 87 4.10 17.39 2.62
C ILE A 87 3.77 18.57 1.69
N GLU A 88 2.50 18.78 1.38
CA GLU A 88 2.05 19.91 0.56
C GLU A 88 2.39 21.25 1.19
N LYS A 89 2.23 21.38 2.52
CA LYS A 89 2.61 22.59 3.24
C LYS A 89 4.10 22.89 3.12
N GLU A 90 4.97 21.89 3.28
CA GLU A 90 6.41 22.06 3.10
C GLU A 90 6.78 22.35 1.65
N LYS A 91 6.11 21.70 0.69
CA LYS A 91 6.31 21.89 -0.74
C LYS A 91 6.03 23.33 -1.21
N ARG A 92 5.12 24.04 -0.54
CA ARG A 92 4.83 25.47 -0.84
C ARG A 92 6.04 26.39 -0.64
N PHE A 93 6.96 26.01 0.26
CA PHE A 93 8.14 26.81 0.58
C PHE A 93 9.42 26.30 -0.09
N THR A 94 9.36 25.14 -0.75
CA THR A 94 10.53 24.47 -1.34
C THR A 94 10.21 24.01 -2.77
N GLU A 95 10.93 24.54 -3.75
CA GLU A 95 10.84 24.04 -5.12
C GLU A 95 11.37 22.59 -5.21
N ALA A 96 10.77 21.77 -6.08
CA ALA A 96 11.18 20.38 -6.26
C ALA A 96 11.29 20.10 -7.75
N TYR A 97 12.49 19.74 -8.20
CA TYR A 97 12.79 19.44 -9.60
C TYR A 97 13.25 18.00 -9.79
N SER A 98 13.77 17.40 -8.73
CA SER A 98 14.26 16.02 -8.72
C SER A 98 13.57 15.18 -7.64
N ILE A 99 13.70 13.85 -7.77
CA ILE A 99 13.26 12.91 -6.74
C ILE A 99 13.97 13.14 -5.39
N ILE A 100 15.21 13.63 -5.42
CA ILE A 100 16.01 13.95 -4.24
C ILE A 100 15.38 15.14 -3.49
N ASP A 101 14.90 16.15 -4.22
CA ASP A 101 14.20 17.29 -3.61
C ASP A 101 12.90 16.84 -2.95
N TRP A 102 12.12 15.99 -3.62
CA TRP A 102 10.92 15.41 -3.05
C TRP A 102 11.20 14.60 -1.78
N LYS A 103 12.25 13.79 -1.76
CA LYS A 103 12.68 13.06 -0.55
C LYS A 103 12.97 14.01 0.60
N ARG A 104 13.69 15.10 0.33
CA ARG A 104 14.02 16.13 1.31
C ARG A 104 12.77 16.84 1.84
N ILE A 105 11.84 17.20 0.96
CA ILE A 105 10.56 17.82 1.33
C ILE A 105 9.75 16.88 2.22
N MET A 106 9.61 15.61 1.84
CA MET A 106 8.90 14.63 2.64
C MET A 106 9.54 14.44 4.02
N GLN A 107 10.86 14.35 4.11
CA GLN A 107 11.56 14.27 5.41
C GLN A 107 11.34 15.52 6.27
N ARG A 108 11.30 16.71 5.67
CA ARG A 108 11.08 17.99 6.38
C ARG A 108 9.64 18.23 6.80
N ALA A 109 8.69 17.72 6.02
CA ALA A 109 7.25 17.84 6.27
C ALA A 109 6.86 17.39 7.68
N ARG A 110 7.59 16.42 8.23
CA ARG A 110 7.51 16.02 9.65
C ARG A 110 8.86 16.20 10.34
N SER A 111 9.19 17.42 10.71
CA SER A 111 10.46 17.72 11.39
C SER A 111 10.31 17.77 12.91
N ASN A 112 11.34 17.26 13.60
CA ASN A 112 11.50 17.42 15.05
C ASN A 112 11.84 18.87 15.47
N ARG A 113 12.06 19.79 14.52
CA ARG A 113 12.41 21.19 14.76
C ARG A 113 11.36 21.92 15.61
N HIS A 114 10.08 21.66 15.37
CA HIS A 114 8.98 22.30 16.08
C HIS A 114 8.27 21.38 17.08
N ASN A 115 8.43 20.06 16.94
CA ASN A 115 7.87 19.09 17.87
C ASN A 115 8.87 17.95 18.08
N LYS A 116 9.53 17.92 19.24
CA LYS A 116 10.56 16.92 19.55
C LYS A 116 10.02 15.48 19.66
N ASN A 117 8.70 15.31 19.76
CA ASN A 117 8.05 14.01 19.88
C ASN A 117 7.73 13.37 18.53
N VAL A 118 8.07 14.01 17.41
CA VAL A 118 7.88 13.43 16.07
C VAL A 118 9.20 13.09 15.40
N THR A 119 9.25 11.90 14.82
CA THR A 119 10.35 11.45 13.96
C THR A 119 10.06 11.80 12.51
N PRO A 120 11.07 12.23 11.74
CA PRO A 120 10.97 12.39 10.29
C PRO A 120 10.46 11.14 9.59
N TYR A 121 9.76 11.34 8.47
CA TYR A 121 9.31 10.22 7.64
C TYR A 121 10.51 9.46 7.10
N ASN A 122 10.45 8.13 7.15
CA ASN A 122 11.40 7.27 6.47
C ASN A 122 11.02 7.19 4.98
N VAL A 123 11.77 7.89 4.14
CA VAL A 123 11.49 8.00 2.70
C VAL A 123 12.47 7.16 1.91
N THR A 124 12.00 6.02 1.42
CA THR A 124 12.75 5.14 0.53
C THR A 124 12.30 5.32 -0.91
N GLU A 125 13.27 5.36 -1.82
CA GLU A 125 13.03 5.44 -3.25
C GLU A 125 12.89 4.03 -3.83
N PHE A 126 11.97 3.89 -4.77
CA PHE A 126 11.67 2.66 -5.49
C PHE A 126 12.14 2.73 -6.93
N LEU A 127 12.85 1.69 -7.36
CA LEU A 127 13.30 1.50 -8.73
C LEU A 127 12.43 0.46 -9.44
N TYR A 128 12.47 0.45 -10.77
CA TYR A 128 11.71 -0.51 -11.57
C TYR A 128 12.00 -1.98 -11.18
N GLN A 129 13.27 -2.29 -10.89
CA GLN A 129 13.70 -3.63 -10.47
C GLN A 129 13.07 -4.12 -9.15
N ASP A 130 12.58 -3.20 -8.32
CA ASP A 130 11.92 -3.53 -7.06
C ASP A 130 10.43 -3.88 -7.26
N MET A 131 9.91 -3.72 -8.49
CA MET A 131 8.51 -3.97 -8.81
C MET A 131 8.24 -5.44 -9.14
N ILE A 132 7.18 -5.98 -8.54
CA ILE A 132 6.79 -7.38 -8.65
C ILE A 132 5.59 -7.49 -9.57
N ASP A 133 5.72 -8.24 -10.66
CA ASP A 133 4.58 -8.53 -11.53
C ASP A 133 3.70 -9.62 -10.92
N VAL A 134 2.57 -9.19 -10.37
CA VAL A 134 1.53 -10.07 -9.79
C VAL A 134 0.41 -10.42 -10.77
N LYS A 135 0.49 -10.03 -12.04
CA LYS A 135 -0.57 -10.36 -13.02
C LYS A 135 -0.67 -11.87 -13.24
N ALA A 136 0.47 -12.54 -13.44
CA ALA A 136 0.49 -13.98 -13.62
C ALA A 136 -0.03 -14.71 -12.36
N LEU A 137 0.37 -14.24 -11.18
CA LEU A 137 -0.10 -14.75 -9.89
C LEU A 137 -1.62 -14.62 -9.74
N ALA A 138 -2.17 -13.43 -10.03
CA ALA A 138 -3.60 -13.18 -9.95
C ALA A 138 -4.41 -14.07 -10.89
N LEU A 139 -3.91 -14.33 -12.11
CA LEU A 139 -4.55 -15.24 -13.05
C LEU A 139 -4.53 -16.70 -12.58
N MET A 140 -3.49 -17.12 -11.84
CA MET A 140 -3.40 -18.49 -11.30
C MET A 140 -4.31 -18.70 -10.08
N ILE A 141 -4.40 -17.70 -9.20
CA ILE A 141 -5.17 -17.76 -7.96
C ILE A 141 -6.65 -17.50 -8.22
N ILE A 142 -6.98 -16.43 -8.93
CA ILE A 142 -8.36 -15.99 -9.17
C ILE A 142 -8.81 -16.50 -10.53
N LYS A 143 -9.17 -17.78 -10.57
CA LYS A 143 -9.64 -18.46 -11.80
C LYS A 143 -11.06 -18.09 -12.19
N ASN A 144 -11.90 -17.75 -11.21
CA ASN A 144 -13.31 -17.41 -11.42
C ASN A 144 -13.57 -15.96 -10.96
N LYS A 145 -14.05 -15.12 -11.88
CA LYS A 145 -14.21 -13.68 -11.66
C LYS A 145 -15.63 -13.26 -11.30
N THR A 146 -16.57 -14.19 -11.42
CA THR A 146 -18.00 -13.90 -11.51
C THR A 146 -18.85 -14.80 -10.63
N ILE A 147 -18.38 -16.00 -10.28
CA ILE A 147 -19.20 -17.02 -9.59
C ILE A 147 -18.35 -17.64 -8.48
N ALA A 148 -18.85 -17.63 -7.25
CA ALA A 148 -18.28 -18.35 -6.11
C ALA A 148 -18.58 -19.87 -6.21
N GLU A 149 -17.95 -20.71 -5.39
CA GLU A 149 -18.12 -22.17 -5.46
C GLU A 149 -19.56 -22.63 -5.15
N ASP A 150 -20.36 -21.75 -4.55
CA ASP A 150 -21.79 -21.91 -4.22
C ASP A 150 -22.74 -21.50 -5.36
N GLY A 151 -22.23 -20.94 -6.47
CA GLY A 151 -23.04 -20.44 -7.57
C GLY A 151 -23.51 -18.99 -7.42
N GLU A 152 -23.11 -18.28 -6.36
CA GLU A 152 -23.47 -16.87 -6.15
C GLU A 152 -22.53 -15.91 -6.88
N THR A 153 -23.03 -14.71 -7.20
CA THR A 153 -22.24 -13.69 -7.91
C THR A 153 -21.27 -13.02 -6.95
N VAL A 154 -19.97 -13.05 -7.26
CA VAL A 154 -18.94 -12.46 -6.37
C VAL A 154 -19.08 -10.93 -6.34
N HIS A 155 -19.63 -10.41 -5.25
CA HIS A 155 -19.68 -8.98 -4.98
C HIS A 155 -18.37 -8.50 -4.34
N TRP A 156 -17.39 -8.13 -5.17
CA TRP A 156 -16.09 -7.59 -4.76
C TRP A 156 -16.17 -6.30 -3.90
N PHE A 157 -17.37 -5.75 -3.70
CA PHE A 157 -17.64 -4.47 -3.06
C PHE A 157 -18.12 -4.54 -1.60
N GLU A 158 -18.19 -5.71 -0.98
CA GLU A 158 -18.51 -5.81 0.46
C GLU A 158 -17.28 -5.59 1.37
N ASN A 159 -17.52 -5.04 2.56
CA ASN A 159 -16.60 -4.09 3.23
C ASN A 159 -15.41 -4.68 4.02
N LYS A 160 -15.23 -6.01 4.09
CA LYS A 160 -14.13 -6.61 4.87
C LYS A 160 -13.63 -7.87 4.18
N MET A 161 -12.33 -7.97 3.95
CA MET A 161 -11.69 -9.18 3.45
C MET A 161 -10.66 -9.64 4.49
N SER A 162 -10.95 -10.76 5.15
CA SER A 162 -10.02 -11.42 6.06
C SER A 162 -9.41 -12.62 5.34
N MET A 163 -8.08 -12.70 5.33
CA MET A 163 -7.34 -13.83 4.76
C MET A 163 -6.61 -14.55 5.89
N ILE A 164 -6.96 -15.82 6.06
CA ILE A 164 -6.43 -16.76 7.06
C ILE A 164 -5.70 -17.88 6.31
#